data_AF-A0AAW5VQ24-F1
#
_entry.id   AF-A0AAW5VQ24-F1
#
_cell.length_a   1.000
_cell.length_b   1.000
_cell.length_c   1.000
_cell.angle_alpha   90.00
_cell.angle_beta   90.00
_cell.angle_gamma   90.00
#
_symmetry.space_group_name_H-M   'P 1'
#
loop_
_entity.id
_entity.type
_entity.pdbx_description
1 polymer ?
#
loop_
_entity_poly.entity_id
_entity_poly.type
_entity_poly.pdbx_seq_one_letter_code
_entity_poly.pdbx_strand_id
1 'polypeptide(L)'
;MSKINPSLKKCSYFIFLNYIRVNSNNLYKFENRYDSSDPIEIFQTKIGDLEELTVNPNNDIGYKHILDSYGEIDTCCIKFSFQIENIEQCRERAEKIIKPLLHSIIFAADFRLPPKISGYFNIIDDEPINYTYFSKPEKETNFHLNNGTIGRIKELEVKFSTFENLNFQIGIYRYTRGLTEYFLSNSIEGVVDIMIAIEAVMSEKSDNLKYKISMRAAKFIGKKQLERKAIYALFSAFYDIRSMIVHGSNFDEKVILKKFNNYKKLLDLPSITFDETFKTFSQIINQIFLKILDCKITNCQYFDDLLLE
;
A
#
# COMPACT_ATOMS: atom_id res chain seq x y z
N MET A 1 13.06 32.81 15.55
CA MET A 1 11.64 32.58 15.88
C MET A 1 10.80 33.07 14.71
N SER A 2 10.24 32.17 13.91
CA SER A 2 9.26 32.51 12.87
C SER A 2 7.98 32.99 13.56
N LYS A 3 7.39 34.09 13.08
CA LYS A 3 6.08 34.54 13.55
C LYS A 3 5.02 33.57 13.03
N ILE A 4 4.36 32.85 13.93
CA ILE A 4 3.20 32.03 13.58
C ILE A 4 2.12 32.98 13.06
N ASN A 5 1.60 32.72 11.86
CA ASN A 5 0.52 33.49 11.27
C ASN A 5 -0.77 33.18 12.06
N PRO A 6 -1.48 34.15 12.66
CA PRO A 6 -2.60 33.87 13.57
C PRO A 6 -3.84 33.22 12.93
N SER A 7 -3.79 32.90 11.63
CA SER A 7 -4.78 32.09 10.91
C SER A 7 -4.45 30.59 10.87
N LEU A 8 -3.25 30.17 11.31
CA LEU A 8 -2.82 28.77 11.27
C LEU A 8 -3.13 28.08 12.61
N LYS A 9 -3.92 27.01 12.53
CA LYS A 9 -4.21 26.07 13.61
C LYS A 9 -3.35 24.82 13.51
N LYS A 10 -2.95 24.26 14.64
CA LYS A 10 -2.20 23.01 14.73
C LYS A 10 -3.17 21.83 14.74
N CYS A 11 -3.21 21.04 13.67
CA CYS A 11 -3.90 19.77 13.68
C CYS A 11 -2.98 18.65 14.21
N SER A 12 -3.52 17.75 15.03
CA SER A 12 -2.96 16.42 15.29
C SER A 12 -3.97 15.38 14.86
N TYR A 13 -3.61 14.56 13.87
CA TYR A 13 -4.49 13.56 13.25
C TYR A 13 -3.96 12.17 13.58
N PHE A 14 -4.85 11.27 13.96
CA PHE A 14 -4.55 9.94 14.48
C PHE A 14 -5.27 8.89 13.65
N ILE A 15 -4.57 7.82 13.27
CA ILE A 15 -5.10 6.75 12.41
C ILE A 15 -4.79 5.39 12.99
N PHE A 16 -5.81 4.56 13.10
CA PHE A 16 -5.70 3.18 13.49
C PHE A 16 -5.54 2.30 12.25
N LEU A 17 -4.52 1.45 12.26
CA LEU A 17 -4.19 0.50 11.21
C LEU A 17 -4.25 -0.94 11.72
N ASN A 18 -4.81 -1.79 10.87
CA ASN A 18 -4.93 -3.24 11.03
C ASN A 18 -4.03 -3.95 9.99
N TYR A 19 -3.17 -4.88 10.41
CA TYR A 19 -2.15 -5.64 9.63
C TYR A 19 -1.82 -6.99 10.33
N ILE A 20 -0.88 -7.89 9.94
CA ILE A 20 -0.77 -9.28 10.52
C ILE A 20 0.62 -9.65 11.17
N ARG A 21 0.60 -10.40 12.31
CA ARG A 21 1.67 -10.48 13.35
C ARG A 21 3.07 -10.93 12.93
N VAL A 22 4.06 -10.20 13.47
CA VAL A 22 5.25 -10.69 14.24
C VAL A 22 5.45 -9.69 15.44
N ASN A 23 6.47 -9.73 16.33
CA ASN A 23 6.55 -8.92 17.58
C ASN A 23 7.70 -7.87 17.69
N SER A 24 7.42 -6.61 18.08
CA SER A 24 8.43 -5.66 18.66
C SER A 24 7.84 -4.44 19.41
N ASN A 25 8.24 -4.23 20.66
CA ASN A 25 7.67 -3.21 21.58
C ASN A 25 8.33 -1.82 21.52
N ASN A 26 8.46 -1.19 20.34
CA ASN A 26 9.18 0.08 20.19
C ASN A 26 8.31 1.22 19.62
N LEU A 27 8.45 2.42 20.20
CA LEU A 27 7.94 3.69 19.67
C LEU A 27 8.89 4.24 18.60
N TYR A 28 8.37 4.65 17.44
CA TYR A 28 9.20 5.19 16.35
C TYR A 28 8.72 6.56 15.87
N LYS A 29 9.67 7.47 15.66
CA LYS A 29 9.44 8.79 15.05
C LYS A 29 9.92 8.82 13.60
N PHE A 30 9.10 9.43 12.74
CA PHE A 30 9.33 9.60 11.31
C PHE A 30 9.34 11.10 11.00
N GLU A 31 10.23 11.49 10.09
CA GLU A 31 10.38 12.88 9.63
C GLU A 31 9.74 12.99 8.26
N ASN A 32 8.56 13.59 8.18
CA ASN A 32 7.96 13.88 6.88
C ASN A 32 8.82 14.91 6.13
N ARG A 33 9.08 14.66 4.84
CA ARG A 33 9.88 15.56 3.98
C ARG A 33 9.05 16.29 2.92
N TYR A 34 7.74 16.12 2.90
CA TYR A 34 6.85 16.93 2.05
C TYR A 34 6.77 18.39 2.53
N ASP A 35 6.83 18.59 3.84
CA ASP A 35 6.98 19.88 4.52
C ASP A 35 7.81 19.57 5.78
N SER A 36 9.01 20.15 5.92
CA SER A 36 10.02 19.68 6.90
C SER A 36 9.72 20.02 8.38
N SER A 37 8.47 20.38 8.68
CA SER A 37 7.97 20.79 10.00
C SER A 37 7.11 19.74 10.70
N ASP A 38 6.59 18.75 9.97
CA ASP A 38 5.41 17.99 10.40
C ASP A 38 5.82 16.62 11.01
N PRO A 39 5.77 16.45 12.35
CA PRO A 39 6.24 15.24 13.00
C PRO A 39 5.24 14.08 12.85
N ILE A 40 5.75 12.89 12.57
CA ILE A 40 5.00 11.63 12.53
C ILE A 40 5.48 10.73 13.68
N GLU A 41 4.54 10.16 14.43
CA GLU A 41 4.77 9.25 15.57
C GLU A 41 3.96 7.96 15.37
N ILE A 42 4.63 6.81 15.36
CA ILE A 42 4.01 5.49 15.19
C ILE A 42 3.96 4.78 16.54
N PHE A 43 2.75 4.62 17.08
CA PHE A 43 2.47 3.93 18.33
C PHE A 43 1.95 2.51 18.03
N GLN A 44 2.49 1.51 18.73
CA GLN A 44 1.81 0.22 18.85
C GLN A 44 0.83 0.31 20.01
N THR A 45 -0.45 0.02 19.76
CA THR A 45 -1.53 0.18 20.74
C THR A 45 -2.19 -1.16 21.00
N LYS A 46 -2.12 -1.63 22.25
CA LYS A 46 -3.14 -2.57 22.72
C LYS A 46 -4.43 -1.79 22.90
N ILE A 47 -5.54 -2.14 22.24
CA ILE A 47 -6.85 -1.50 22.50
C ILE A 47 -7.50 -2.13 23.74
N GLY A 48 -6.73 -2.24 24.82
CA GLY A 48 -7.21 -2.21 26.20
C GLY A 48 -6.68 -0.99 26.96
N ASP A 49 -5.86 -0.13 26.32
CA ASP A 49 -5.08 0.95 26.94
C ASP A 49 -5.37 2.34 26.33
N LEU A 50 -6.56 2.54 25.72
CA LEU A 50 -6.90 3.78 25.01
C LEU A 50 -8.32 4.26 25.34
N GLU A 51 -8.42 5.46 25.93
CA GLU A 51 -9.67 6.22 25.94
C GLU A 51 -9.42 7.72 26.23
N GLU A 52 -10.51 8.47 26.43
CA GLU A 52 -10.69 9.90 26.12
C GLU A 52 -9.74 10.93 26.76
N LEU A 53 -9.57 12.05 26.03
CA LEU A 53 -8.84 13.23 26.52
C LEU A 53 -9.55 13.85 27.71
N THR A 54 -8.83 14.00 28.83
CA THR A 54 -9.23 14.88 29.93
C THR A 54 -8.09 15.84 30.26
N VAL A 55 -8.45 17.08 30.60
CA VAL A 55 -7.49 18.14 30.94
C VAL A 55 -6.96 17.88 32.36
N ASN A 56 -5.64 17.82 32.52
CA ASN A 56 -4.99 17.72 33.83
C ASN A 56 -5.16 19.04 34.62
N PRO A 57 -5.28 19.04 35.96
CA PRO A 57 -5.26 20.27 36.78
C PRO A 57 -4.10 21.25 36.54
N ASN A 58 -3.03 20.86 35.83
CA ASN A 58 -1.97 21.75 35.34
C ASN A 58 -2.24 22.41 33.97
N ASN A 59 -3.42 22.24 33.37
CA ASN A 59 -3.77 22.56 31.97
C ASN A 59 -2.97 21.79 30.89
N ASP A 60 -2.18 20.77 31.26
CA ASP A 60 -1.57 19.86 30.30
C ASP A 60 -2.63 18.92 29.68
N ILE A 61 -2.68 18.86 28.34
CA ILE A 61 -3.44 17.84 27.60
C ILE A 61 -2.61 16.55 27.60
N GLY A 62 -2.89 15.64 28.54
CA GLY A 62 -2.13 14.41 28.76
C GLY A 62 -3.03 13.21 29.05
N TYR A 63 -2.80 12.12 28.31
CA TYR A 63 -3.58 10.87 28.35
C TYR A 63 -3.69 10.26 29.76
N LYS A 64 -4.89 9.79 30.14
CA LYS A 64 -5.08 8.96 31.34
C LYS A 64 -6.21 7.94 31.14
N HIS A 65 -5.82 6.67 31.19
CA HIS A 65 -6.61 5.43 31.28
C HIS A 65 -8.15 5.52 31.35
N ILE A 66 -8.83 4.75 30.51
CA ILE A 66 -10.11 4.14 30.88
C ILE A 66 -10.02 2.62 30.66
N LEU A 67 -10.79 1.90 31.47
CA LEU A 67 -10.87 0.44 31.57
C LEU A 67 -12.23 0.00 31.04
N ASP A 68 -12.26 -0.97 30.11
CA ASP A 68 -13.31 -1.99 30.15
C ASP A 68 -12.79 -3.35 29.63
N SER A 69 -13.60 -4.38 29.83
CA SER A 69 -13.16 -5.60 30.50
C SER A 69 -13.13 -6.84 29.60
N TYR A 70 -12.65 -6.70 28.35
CA TYR A 70 -12.47 -7.83 27.43
C TYR A 70 -11.09 -7.85 26.78
N GLY A 71 -10.37 -8.97 26.98
CA GLY A 71 -8.94 -9.08 26.70
C GLY A 71 -8.53 -9.04 25.23
N GLU A 72 -7.35 -8.44 25.04
CA GLU A 72 -6.48 -8.37 23.85
C GLU A 72 -7.09 -7.81 22.56
N ILE A 73 -6.52 -6.68 22.13
CA ILE A 73 -6.65 -6.09 20.78
C ILE A 73 -5.27 -5.53 20.44
N ASP A 74 -4.75 -5.76 19.24
CA ASP A 74 -3.40 -5.32 18.81
C ASP A 74 -3.50 -4.49 17.51
N THR A 75 -3.28 -3.17 17.59
CA THR A 75 -3.31 -2.26 16.42
C THR A 75 -2.12 -1.31 16.40
N CYS A 76 -1.96 -0.57 15.30
CA CYS A 76 -1.07 0.57 15.23
C CYS A 76 -1.86 1.87 15.18
N CYS A 77 -1.52 2.83 16.04
CA CYS A 77 -1.97 4.20 15.92
C CYS A 77 -0.83 5.05 15.32
N ILE A 78 -1.04 5.65 14.15
CA ILE A 78 -0.13 6.63 13.57
C ILE A 78 -0.70 8.01 13.84
N LYS A 79 0.06 8.84 14.56
CA LYS A 79 -0.20 10.26 14.74
C LYS A 79 0.68 11.05 13.79
N PHE A 80 0.14 12.11 13.20
CA PHE A 80 0.93 13.13 12.52
C PHE A 80 0.35 14.51 12.82
N SER A 81 1.23 15.50 12.99
CA SER A 81 0.82 16.88 13.29
C SER A 81 1.25 17.82 12.18
N PHE A 82 0.37 18.72 11.78
CA PHE A 82 0.55 19.65 10.65
C PHE A 82 -0.27 20.92 10.86
N GLN A 83 0.02 21.97 10.10
CA GLN A 83 -0.71 23.24 10.17
C GLN A 83 -1.86 23.28 9.15
N ILE A 84 -2.99 23.88 9.53
CA ILE A 84 -4.17 24.11 8.68
C ILE A 84 -4.69 25.54 8.84
N GLU A 85 -5.27 26.10 7.79
CA GLU A 85 -5.98 27.40 7.85
C GLU A 85 -7.45 27.23 8.21
N ASN A 86 -8.04 26.07 7.88
CA ASN A 86 -9.42 25.72 8.19
C ASN A 86 -9.60 24.20 8.33
N ILE A 87 -10.75 23.77 8.88
CA ILE A 87 -11.04 22.36 9.14
C ILE A 87 -11.21 21.51 7.86
N GLU A 88 -11.60 22.11 6.73
CA GLU A 88 -11.80 21.40 5.46
C GLU A 88 -10.47 20.89 4.89
N GLN A 89 -9.40 21.70 5.02
CA GLN A 89 -8.03 21.31 4.64
C GLN A 89 -7.49 20.12 5.46
N CYS A 90 -8.05 19.83 6.64
CA CYS A 90 -7.53 18.83 7.57
C CYS A 90 -7.42 17.44 6.92
N ARG A 91 -8.49 16.97 6.27
CA ARG A 91 -8.51 15.67 5.60
C ARG A 91 -7.59 15.62 4.39
N GLU A 92 -7.52 16.70 3.60
CA GLU A 92 -6.68 16.75 2.40
C GLU A 92 -5.18 16.72 2.77
N ARG A 93 -4.77 17.55 3.73
CA ARG A 93 -3.42 17.55 4.31
C ARG A 93 -3.09 16.18 4.89
N ALA A 94 -4.01 15.57 5.64
CA ALA A 94 -3.84 14.22 6.16
C ALA A 94 -3.63 13.20 5.04
N GLU A 95 -4.51 13.12 4.04
CA GLU A 95 -4.40 12.16 2.94
C GLU A 95 -3.08 12.29 2.14
N LYS A 96 -2.51 13.50 2.02
CA LYS A 96 -1.18 13.75 1.42
C LYS A 96 -0.02 13.12 2.21
N ILE A 97 -0.15 13.01 3.54
CA ILE A 97 0.84 12.38 4.44
C ILE A 97 0.62 10.85 4.51
N ILE A 98 -0.65 10.44 4.66
CA ILE A 98 -1.03 9.04 4.87
C ILE A 98 -0.69 8.16 3.67
N LYS A 99 -1.03 8.60 2.44
CA LYS A 99 -0.93 7.76 1.24
C LYS A 99 0.52 7.33 0.98
N PRO A 100 1.54 8.21 0.95
CA PRO A 100 2.93 7.81 0.86
C PRO A 100 3.37 6.83 1.96
N LEU A 101 2.97 7.08 3.22
CA LEU A 101 3.36 6.24 4.34
C LEU A 101 2.74 4.83 4.25
N LEU A 102 1.46 4.71 3.92
CA LEU A 102 0.80 3.41 3.73
C LEU A 102 1.40 2.63 2.56
N HIS A 103 1.68 3.28 1.42
CA HIS A 103 2.37 2.64 0.30
C HIS A 103 3.77 2.17 0.72
N SER A 104 4.50 2.98 1.48
CA SER A 104 5.84 2.63 1.97
C SER A 104 5.82 1.45 2.93
N ILE A 105 4.82 1.39 3.80
CA ILE A 105 4.55 0.25 4.69
C ILE A 105 4.28 -1.02 3.85
N ILE A 106 3.36 -0.96 2.87
CA ILE A 106 3.04 -2.09 1.96
C ILE A 106 4.30 -2.63 1.28
N PHE A 107 5.14 -1.73 0.72
CA PHE A 107 6.28 -2.08 -0.12
C PHE A 107 7.59 -2.36 0.62
N ALA A 108 7.76 -1.88 1.85
CA ALA A 108 8.98 -2.15 2.63
C ALA A 108 8.95 -3.48 3.37
N ALA A 109 7.74 -3.91 3.77
CA ALA A 109 7.51 -5.05 4.65
C ALA A 109 6.84 -6.24 3.94
N ASP A 110 6.68 -6.16 2.61
CA ASP A 110 6.23 -7.24 1.73
C ASP A 110 4.94 -7.92 2.24
N PHE A 111 3.97 -7.09 2.69
CA PHE A 111 2.73 -7.55 3.31
C PHE A 111 1.93 -8.47 2.39
N ARG A 112 1.37 -9.56 2.95
CA ARG A 112 0.35 -10.37 2.26
C ARG A 112 -0.91 -9.56 1.96
N LEU A 113 -1.35 -8.77 2.94
CA LEU A 113 -2.53 -7.93 2.89
C LEU A 113 -2.14 -6.49 3.24
N PRO A 114 -2.53 -5.48 2.44
CA PRO A 114 -2.32 -4.09 2.79
C PRO A 114 -2.90 -3.72 4.17
N PRO A 115 -2.27 -2.79 4.89
CA PRO A 115 -2.81 -2.30 6.15
C PRO A 115 -4.14 -1.59 5.88
N LYS A 116 -5.19 -2.02 6.59
CA LYS A 116 -6.51 -1.36 6.53
C LYS A 116 -6.56 -0.24 7.56
N ILE A 117 -7.03 0.94 7.16
CA ILE A 117 -7.46 1.96 8.12
C ILE A 117 -8.72 1.45 8.82
N SER A 118 -8.63 1.23 10.12
CA SER A 118 -9.77 0.84 10.97
C SER A 118 -10.47 2.04 11.59
N GLY A 119 -9.81 3.18 11.75
CA GLY A 119 -10.48 4.44 12.06
C GLY A 119 -9.55 5.61 12.24
N TYR A 120 -10.11 6.80 12.47
CA TYR A 120 -9.31 8.00 12.72
C TYR A 120 -10.04 9.05 13.57
N PHE A 121 -9.25 9.95 14.15
CA PHE A 121 -9.75 11.18 14.74
C PHE A 121 -8.74 12.30 14.55
N ASN A 122 -9.16 13.54 14.80
CA ASN A 122 -8.25 14.66 14.89
C ASN A 122 -8.56 15.54 16.11
N ILE A 123 -7.55 16.33 16.46
CA ILE A 123 -7.57 17.40 17.46
C ILE A 123 -7.05 18.65 16.73
N ILE A 124 -7.72 19.78 16.88
CA ILE A 124 -7.34 21.05 16.26
C ILE A 124 -7.06 22.04 17.39
N ASP A 125 -5.81 22.45 17.56
CA ASP A 125 -5.32 23.14 18.75
C ASP A 125 -5.78 22.41 20.04
N ASP A 126 -6.62 23.05 20.86
CA ASP A 126 -7.21 22.49 22.09
C ASP A 126 -8.73 22.23 21.93
N GLU A 127 -9.24 22.16 20.69
CA GLU A 127 -10.66 21.87 20.40
C GLU A 127 -11.03 20.40 20.72
N PRO A 128 -12.33 20.12 20.99
CA PRO A 128 -12.80 18.76 21.25
C PRO A 128 -12.47 17.76 20.13
N ILE A 129 -12.30 16.48 20.50
CA ILE A 129 -11.99 15.40 19.58
C ILE A 129 -13.10 15.25 18.54
N ASN A 130 -12.73 15.24 17.26
CA ASN A 130 -13.64 14.82 16.19
C ASN A 130 -13.37 13.36 15.81
N TYR A 131 -14.16 12.45 16.36
CA TYR A 131 -14.16 11.03 16.03
C TYR A 131 -14.78 10.79 14.64
N THR A 132 -14.08 10.11 13.73
CA THR A 132 -14.64 9.81 12.40
C THR A 132 -14.34 8.37 11.99
N TYR A 133 -15.40 7.65 11.57
CA TYR A 133 -15.34 6.32 10.97
C TYR A 133 -14.45 5.32 11.73
N PHE A 134 -14.82 4.99 12.97
CA PHE A 134 -14.20 3.87 13.68
C PHE A 134 -14.90 2.54 13.36
N SER A 135 -14.10 1.53 13.05
CA SER A 135 -14.48 0.14 12.86
C SER A 135 -13.62 -0.72 13.79
N LYS A 136 -14.24 -1.72 14.43
CA LYS A 136 -13.54 -2.56 15.40
C LYS A 136 -12.48 -3.42 14.70
N PRO A 137 -11.24 -3.53 15.22
CA PRO A 137 -10.24 -4.42 14.64
C PRO A 137 -10.62 -5.90 14.69
N GLU A 138 -10.23 -6.63 13.66
CA GLU A 138 -10.28 -8.09 13.62
C GLU A 138 -9.14 -8.67 14.48
N LYS A 139 -9.42 -9.73 15.26
CA LYS A 139 -8.51 -10.26 16.30
C LYS A 139 -7.15 -10.76 15.78
N GLU A 140 -7.03 -11.07 14.50
CA GLU A 140 -5.81 -11.65 13.92
C GLU A 140 -4.77 -10.59 13.52
N THR A 141 -5.01 -9.33 13.89
CA THR A 141 -4.18 -8.19 13.46
C THR A 141 -3.05 -7.88 14.43
N ASN A 142 -1.82 -7.60 13.94
CA ASN A 142 -0.55 -7.40 14.68
C ASN A 142 0.62 -7.13 13.68
N PHE A 143 1.88 -6.84 14.06
CA PHE A 143 3.04 -6.73 13.10
C PHE A 143 4.43 -6.54 13.76
N HIS A 144 5.53 -6.93 13.06
CA HIS A 144 6.92 -6.61 13.47
C HIS A 144 7.62 -5.67 12.50
N LEU A 145 8.22 -4.63 13.08
CA LEU A 145 9.21 -3.79 12.42
C LEU A 145 10.58 -4.00 13.05
N ASN A 146 11.47 -4.65 12.30
CA ASN A 146 12.89 -4.56 12.58
C ASN A 146 13.46 -3.24 12.02
N ASN A 147 14.62 -2.82 12.53
CA ASN A 147 15.26 -1.55 12.16
C ASN A 147 15.56 -1.43 10.65
N GLY A 148 15.81 -2.54 9.95
CA GLY A 148 16.01 -2.57 8.50
C GLY A 148 14.73 -2.27 7.73
N THR A 149 13.61 -2.89 8.11
CA THR A 149 12.29 -2.59 7.54
C THR A 149 11.92 -1.13 7.75
N ILE A 150 12.20 -0.56 8.93
CA ILE A 150 11.95 0.86 9.22
C ILE A 150 12.80 1.79 8.35
N GLY A 151 14.08 1.47 8.16
CA GLY A 151 14.94 2.19 7.22
C GLY A 151 14.36 2.21 5.80
N ARG A 152 13.89 1.05 5.32
CA ARG A 152 13.25 0.90 4.01
C ARG A 152 11.90 1.63 3.93
N ILE A 153 11.10 1.68 5.00
CA ILE A 153 9.87 2.51 5.04
C ILE A 153 10.23 3.98 4.86
N LYS A 154 11.20 4.51 5.62
CA LYS A 154 11.64 5.92 5.52
C LYS A 154 12.17 6.26 4.13
N GLU A 155 12.94 5.36 3.52
CA GLU A 155 13.44 5.56 2.15
C GLU A 155 12.29 5.61 1.12
N LEU A 156 11.36 4.65 1.19
CA LEU A 156 10.22 4.59 0.28
C LEU A 156 9.25 5.75 0.51
N GLU A 157 9.06 6.22 1.74
CA GLU A 157 8.18 7.35 2.07
C GLU A 157 8.63 8.61 1.34
N VAL A 158 9.94 8.88 1.32
CA VAL A 158 10.53 10.01 0.59
C VAL A 158 10.37 9.85 -0.94
N LYS A 159 10.39 8.62 -1.47
CA LYS A 159 10.13 8.37 -2.90
C LYS A 159 8.66 8.53 -3.26
N PHE A 160 7.74 7.90 -2.51
CA PHE A 160 6.30 7.97 -2.77
C PHE A 160 5.71 9.36 -2.52
N SER A 161 6.25 10.13 -1.58
CA SER A 161 5.86 11.53 -1.38
C SER A 161 6.24 12.35 -2.62
N THR A 162 7.53 12.40 -2.95
CA THR A 162 8.04 13.27 -4.04
C THR A 162 7.70 12.82 -5.47
N PHE A 163 6.91 11.75 -5.66
CA PHE A 163 6.59 11.20 -6.98
C PHE A 163 5.13 11.40 -7.37
N GLU A 164 4.85 12.51 -8.06
CA GLU A 164 3.53 12.84 -8.60
C GLU A 164 3.33 12.30 -10.02
N ASN A 165 2.53 11.24 -10.16
CA ASN A 165 2.09 10.74 -11.46
C ASN A 165 0.74 10.04 -11.34
N LEU A 166 -0.27 10.49 -12.10
CA LEU A 166 -1.65 9.98 -12.01
C LEU A 166 -1.75 8.49 -12.33
N ASN A 167 -1.09 8.04 -13.40
CA ASN A 167 -1.09 6.64 -13.82
C ASN A 167 -0.47 5.73 -12.75
N PHE A 168 0.61 6.18 -12.12
CA PHE A 168 1.25 5.49 -11.01
C PHE A 168 0.39 5.46 -9.74
N GLN A 169 -0.28 6.56 -9.39
CA GLN A 169 -1.23 6.61 -8.28
C GLN A 169 -2.42 5.64 -8.49
N ILE A 170 -2.98 5.59 -9.70
CA ILE A 170 -3.98 4.60 -10.10
C ILE A 170 -3.41 3.18 -9.98
N GLY A 171 -2.16 2.99 -10.44
CA GLY A 171 -1.43 1.73 -10.35
C GLY A 171 -1.34 1.18 -8.92
N ILE A 172 -0.80 1.97 -7.98
CA ILE A 172 -0.67 1.52 -6.59
C ILE A 172 -2.05 1.26 -5.95
N TYR A 173 -3.03 2.14 -6.19
CA TYR A 173 -4.37 1.98 -5.63
C TYR A 173 -5.00 0.65 -6.09
N ARG A 174 -4.91 0.35 -7.39
CA ARG A 174 -5.41 -0.89 -7.99
C ARG A 174 -4.66 -2.11 -7.48
N TYR A 175 -3.33 -2.04 -7.37
CA TYR A 175 -2.51 -3.11 -6.80
C TYR A 175 -2.88 -3.42 -5.34
N THR A 176 -3.04 -2.38 -4.53
CA THR A 176 -3.46 -2.46 -3.12
C THR A 176 -4.84 -3.10 -3.00
N ARG A 177 -5.79 -2.64 -3.82
CA ARG A 177 -7.15 -3.21 -3.84
C ARG A 177 -7.15 -4.67 -4.27
N GLY A 178 -6.43 -5.02 -5.34
CA GLY A 178 -6.41 -6.39 -5.87
C GLY A 178 -5.72 -7.40 -4.94
N LEU A 179 -4.68 -7.01 -4.20
CA LEU A 179 -4.14 -7.82 -3.09
C LEU A 179 -5.19 -8.03 -1.99
N THR A 180 -5.92 -6.98 -1.63
CA THR A 180 -6.93 -7.01 -0.58
C THR A 180 -8.10 -7.95 -0.94
N GLU A 181 -8.65 -7.81 -2.15
CA GLU A 181 -9.73 -8.67 -2.65
C GLU A 181 -9.28 -10.13 -2.75
N TYR A 182 -8.05 -10.38 -3.23
CA TYR A 182 -7.54 -11.73 -3.45
C TYR A 182 -7.46 -12.57 -2.17
N PHE A 183 -6.93 -12.00 -1.09
CA PHE A 183 -6.67 -12.73 0.16
C PHE A 183 -7.87 -12.78 1.13
N LEU A 184 -8.96 -12.04 0.87
CA LEU A 184 -10.11 -11.96 1.79
C LEU A 184 -11.35 -12.72 1.33
N SER A 185 -11.72 -12.62 0.05
CA SER A 185 -13.05 -13.08 -0.39
C SER A 185 -13.22 -13.30 -1.88
N ASN A 186 -12.45 -12.62 -2.74
CA ASN A 186 -12.61 -12.74 -4.20
C ASN A 186 -11.26 -12.75 -4.92
N SER A 187 -10.67 -13.95 -5.01
CA SER A 187 -9.41 -14.23 -5.73
C SER A 187 -9.44 -13.89 -7.22
N ILE A 188 -10.64 -13.73 -7.79
CA ILE A 188 -10.88 -13.48 -9.21
C ILE A 188 -10.81 -11.98 -9.53
N GLU A 189 -11.52 -11.16 -8.76
CA GLU A 189 -11.50 -9.69 -8.90
C GLU A 189 -10.10 -9.14 -8.63
N GLY A 190 -9.38 -9.72 -7.66
CA GLY A 190 -7.98 -9.37 -7.38
C GLY A 190 -7.03 -9.50 -8.58
N VAL A 191 -7.25 -10.46 -9.49
CA VAL A 191 -6.48 -10.55 -10.75
C VAL A 191 -6.82 -9.41 -11.69
N VAL A 192 -8.10 -9.04 -11.81
CA VAL A 192 -8.54 -7.95 -12.68
C VAL A 192 -7.92 -6.64 -12.22
N ASP A 193 -7.93 -6.36 -10.92
CA ASP A 193 -7.33 -5.14 -10.37
C ASP A 193 -5.81 -5.09 -10.51
N ILE A 194 -5.09 -6.17 -10.22
CA ILE A 194 -3.64 -6.20 -10.39
C ILE A 194 -3.26 -6.08 -11.88
N MET A 195 -4.08 -6.58 -12.81
CA MET A 195 -3.89 -6.33 -14.24
C MET A 195 -4.15 -4.86 -14.60
N ILE A 196 -5.22 -4.24 -14.09
CA ILE A 196 -5.49 -2.79 -14.28
C ILE A 196 -4.34 -1.96 -13.70
N ALA A 197 -3.76 -2.38 -12.57
CA ALA A 197 -2.64 -1.71 -11.93
C ALA A 197 -1.42 -1.58 -12.86
N ILE A 198 -1.11 -2.64 -13.62
CA ILE A 198 -0.05 -2.64 -14.63
C ILE A 198 -0.48 -1.96 -15.94
N GLU A 199 -1.72 -2.15 -16.38
CA GLU A 199 -2.27 -1.45 -17.55
C GLU A 199 -2.16 0.08 -17.38
N ALA A 200 -2.37 0.60 -16.17
CA ALA A 200 -2.26 2.02 -15.86
C ALA A 200 -0.84 2.59 -16.06
N VAL A 201 0.20 1.89 -15.59
CA VAL A 201 1.59 2.38 -15.63
C VAL A 201 2.39 1.98 -16.87
N MET A 202 2.05 0.85 -17.51
CA MET A 202 2.84 0.25 -18.58
C MET A 202 2.10 0.19 -19.92
N SER A 203 0.95 0.86 -20.07
CA SER A 203 0.21 0.88 -21.33
C SER A 203 -0.24 2.29 -21.75
N GLU A 204 -0.29 2.48 -23.06
CA GLU A 204 -1.07 3.54 -23.69
C GLU A 204 -2.23 2.88 -24.45
N LYS A 205 -3.33 3.62 -24.65
CA LYS A 205 -4.52 3.12 -25.39
C LYS A 205 -4.10 2.61 -26.77
N SER A 206 -4.02 1.30 -26.93
CA SER A 206 -3.53 0.67 -28.17
C SER A 206 -3.93 -0.79 -28.29
N ASP A 207 -3.88 -1.31 -29.52
CA ASP A 207 -4.05 -2.72 -29.81
C ASP A 207 -2.88 -3.58 -29.27
N ASN A 208 -3.14 -4.88 -29.12
CA ASN A 208 -2.17 -5.89 -28.68
C ASN A 208 -1.60 -5.70 -27.24
N LEU A 209 -2.41 -5.13 -26.34
CA LEU A 209 -2.16 -4.98 -24.90
C LEU A 209 -1.43 -6.19 -24.27
N LYS A 210 -1.93 -7.42 -24.49
CA LYS A 210 -1.32 -8.66 -23.98
C LYS A 210 0.18 -8.75 -24.28
N TYR A 211 0.54 -8.61 -25.57
CA TYR A 211 1.91 -8.75 -26.04
C TYR A 211 2.78 -7.62 -25.48
N LYS A 212 2.33 -6.37 -25.61
CA LYS A 212 3.04 -5.18 -25.13
C LYS A 212 3.34 -5.29 -23.64
N ILE A 213 2.33 -5.52 -22.81
CA ILE A 213 2.48 -5.61 -21.34
C ILE A 213 3.42 -6.77 -20.97
N SER A 214 3.24 -7.94 -21.56
CA SER A 214 4.08 -9.12 -21.27
C SER A 214 5.54 -8.90 -21.65
N MET A 215 5.80 -8.26 -22.80
CA MET A 215 7.15 -7.99 -23.29
C MET A 215 7.82 -6.83 -22.54
N ARG A 216 7.08 -5.75 -22.26
CA ARG A 216 7.55 -4.62 -21.45
C ARG A 216 7.92 -5.08 -20.04
N ALA A 217 7.07 -5.85 -19.37
CA ALA A 217 7.37 -6.42 -18.04
C ALA A 217 8.61 -7.33 -18.08
N ALA A 218 8.69 -8.23 -19.05
CA ALA A 218 9.83 -9.13 -19.21
C ALA A 218 11.15 -8.37 -19.42
N LYS A 219 11.20 -7.40 -20.35
CA LYS A 219 12.42 -6.61 -20.61
C LYS A 219 12.77 -5.68 -19.44
N PHE A 220 11.77 -5.08 -18.79
CA PHE A 220 11.99 -4.09 -17.74
C PHE A 220 12.60 -4.67 -16.46
N ILE A 221 12.16 -5.85 -16.00
CA ILE A 221 12.68 -6.47 -14.76
C ILE A 221 13.56 -7.71 -14.99
N GLY A 222 13.38 -8.45 -16.08
CA GLY A 222 14.12 -9.68 -16.36
C GLY A 222 15.57 -9.41 -16.81
N LYS A 223 16.54 -9.99 -16.11
CA LYS A 223 17.98 -9.83 -16.38
C LYS A 223 18.51 -10.88 -17.35
N LYS A 224 18.02 -12.12 -17.28
CA LYS A 224 18.47 -13.26 -18.10
C LYS A 224 17.42 -13.70 -19.12
N GLN A 225 17.84 -14.35 -20.22
CA GLN A 225 16.91 -14.77 -21.28
C GLN A 225 15.81 -15.72 -20.78
N LEU A 226 16.15 -16.69 -19.92
CA LEU A 226 15.18 -17.63 -19.35
C LEU A 226 14.16 -16.93 -18.44
N GLU A 227 14.66 -16.03 -17.58
CA GLU A 227 13.86 -15.19 -16.68
C GLU A 227 12.89 -14.30 -17.47
N ARG A 228 13.37 -13.60 -18.51
CA ARG A 228 12.53 -12.82 -19.45
C ARG A 228 11.42 -13.68 -20.07
N LYS A 229 11.74 -14.89 -20.54
CA LYS A 229 10.75 -15.84 -21.09
C LYS A 229 9.72 -16.26 -20.05
N ALA A 230 10.14 -16.51 -18.81
CA ALA A 230 9.24 -16.87 -17.71
C ALA A 230 8.30 -15.72 -17.34
N ILE A 231 8.81 -14.49 -17.17
CA ILE A 231 8.00 -13.29 -16.90
C ILE A 231 6.98 -13.07 -18.02
N TYR A 232 7.42 -13.13 -19.29
CA TYR A 232 6.53 -12.99 -20.45
C TYR A 232 5.40 -14.03 -20.43
N ALA A 233 5.73 -15.30 -20.16
CA ALA A 233 4.74 -16.37 -20.11
C ALA A 233 3.74 -16.20 -18.94
N LEU A 234 4.21 -15.72 -17.78
CA LEU A 234 3.37 -15.45 -16.62
C LEU A 234 2.39 -14.31 -16.88
N PHE A 235 2.88 -13.16 -17.37
CA PHE A 235 2.05 -12.01 -17.71
C PHE A 235 1.06 -12.33 -18.84
N SER A 236 1.47 -13.12 -19.84
CA SER A 236 0.57 -13.60 -20.89
C SER A 236 -0.56 -14.48 -20.33
N ALA A 237 -0.27 -15.33 -19.34
CA ALA A 237 -1.28 -16.16 -18.71
C ALA A 237 -2.26 -15.33 -17.87
N PHE A 238 -1.76 -14.39 -17.05
CA PHE A 238 -2.64 -13.50 -16.27
C PHE A 238 -3.49 -12.56 -17.13
N TYR A 239 -2.97 -12.08 -18.26
CA TYR A 239 -3.77 -11.33 -19.22
C TYR A 239 -4.90 -12.19 -19.81
N ASP A 240 -4.63 -13.45 -20.18
CA ASP A 240 -5.67 -14.38 -20.66
C ASP A 240 -6.73 -14.66 -19.59
N ILE A 241 -6.33 -14.81 -18.33
CA ILE A 241 -7.23 -15.01 -17.19
C ILE A 241 -8.11 -13.77 -17.00
N ARG A 242 -7.54 -12.57 -16.93
CA ARG A 242 -8.28 -11.29 -16.87
C ARG A 242 -9.23 -11.14 -18.05
N SER A 243 -8.81 -11.49 -19.26
CA SER A 243 -9.67 -11.43 -20.45
C SER A 243 -10.87 -12.39 -20.35
N MET A 244 -10.67 -13.61 -19.84
CA MET A 244 -11.77 -14.54 -19.59
C MET A 244 -12.77 -14.02 -18.55
N ILE A 245 -12.26 -13.46 -17.45
CA ILE A 245 -13.09 -12.93 -16.35
C ILE A 245 -13.99 -11.80 -16.85
N VAL A 246 -13.43 -10.78 -17.50
CA VAL A 246 -14.22 -9.59 -17.94
C VAL A 246 -15.22 -9.90 -19.05
N HIS A 247 -15.07 -11.02 -19.74
CA HIS A 247 -16.01 -11.50 -20.77
C HIS A 247 -16.98 -12.57 -20.23
N GLY A 248 -17.06 -12.77 -18.92
CA GLY A 248 -18.02 -13.69 -18.29
C GLY A 248 -17.81 -15.17 -18.65
N SER A 249 -16.59 -15.56 -19.01
CA SER A 249 -16.27 -16.97 -19.31
C SER A 249 -16.26 -17.80 -18.02
N ASN A 250 -16.69 -19.07 -18.11
CA ASN A 250 -16.69 -20.00 -16.97
C ASN A 250 -15.30 -20.10 -16.32
N PHE A 251 -15.24 -19.76 -15.03
CA PHE A 251 -14.03 -19.80 -14.22
C PHE A 251 -13.83 -21.20 -13.60
N ASP A 252 -13.32 -22.13 -14.40
CA ASP A 252 -12.86 -23.46 -13.94
C ASP A 252 -11.35 -23.41 -13.67
N GLU A 253 -10.94 -23.78 -12.46
CA GLU A 253 -9.53 -23.88 -12.05
C GLU A 253 -8.70 -24.72 -13.04
N LYS A 254 -9.25 -25.82 -13.58
CA LYS A 254 -8.56 -26.65 -14.58
C LYS A 254 -8.33 -25.92 -15.90
N VAL A 255 -9.15 -24.93 -16.24
CA VAL A 255 -8.96 -24.09 -17.44
C VAL A 255 -7.90 -23.01 -17.17
N ILE A 256 -7.88 -22.45 -15.96
CA ILE A 256 -6.90 -21.46 -15.51
C ILE A 256 -5.50 -22.07 -15.43
N LEU A 257 -5.36 -23.24 -14.78
CA LEU A 257 -4.07 -23.93 -14.66
C LEU A 257 -3.48 -24.29 -16.03
N LYS A 258 -4.32 -24.56 -17.05
CA LYS A 258 -3.86 -24.75 -18.44
C LYS A 258 -3.22 -23.49 -19.05
N LYS A 259 -3.59 -22.28 -18.62
CA LYS A 259 -2.95 -21.02 -19.09
C LYS A 259 -1.48 -20.94 -18.65
N PHE A 260 -1.16 -21.46 -17.46
CA PHE A 260 0.22 -21.51 -16.96
C PHE A 260 1.08 -22.62 -17.55
N ASN A 261 0.56 -23.48 -18.46
CA ASN A 261 1.33 -24.60 -19.04
C ASN A 261 2.67 -24.16 -19.66
N ASN A 262 2.71 -23.01 -20.34
CA ASN A 262 3.95 -22.50 -20.93
C ASN A 262 4.96 -22.08 -19.87
N TYR A 263 4.49 -21.38 -18.82
CA TYR A 263 5.31 -20.98 -17.67
C TYR A 263 5.84 -22.20 -16.91
N LYS A 264 4.97 -23.18 -16.61
CA LYS A 264 5.32 -24.46 -15.98
C LYS A 264 6.42 -25.20 -16.74
N LYS A 265 6.29 -25.34 -18.07
CA LYS A 265 7.27 -26.00 -18.93
C LYS A 265 8.60 -25.23 -19.03
N LEU A 266 8.57 -23.90 -19.09
CA LEU A 266 9.79 -23.08 -19.16
C LEU A 266 10.65 -23.17 -17.89
N LEU A 267 10.05 -23.44 -16.74
CA LEU A 267 10.71 -23.55 -15.44
C LEU A 267 10.85 -24.99 -14.94
N ASP A 268 10.51 -25.99 -15.76
CA ASP A 268 10.51 -27.43 -15.43
C ASP A 268 9.82 -27.78 -14.10
N LEU A 269 8.70 -27.11 -13.82
CA LEU A 269 7.98 -27.28 -12.55
C LEU A 269 7.13 -28.55 -12.57
N PRO A 270 7.18 -29.42 -11.53
CA PRO A 270 6.41 -30.68 -11.51
C PRO A 270 4.90 -30.43 -11.36
N SER A 271 4.52 -29.45 -10.55
CA SER A 271 3.16 -28.97 -10.29
C SER A 271 3.13 -27.44 -10.32
N ILE A 272 1.93 -26.86 -10.34
CA ILE A 272 1.74 -25.42 -10.18
C ILE A 272 0.33 -25.14 -9.67
N THR A 273 0.18 -24.20 -8.75
CA THR A 273 -1.12 -23.71 -8.27
C THR A 273 -1.38 -22.27 -8.73
N PHE A 274 -2.66 -21.85 -8.68
CA PHE A 274 -3.04 -20.47 -8.93
C PHE A 274 -2.47 -19.51 -7.86
N ASP A 275 -2.36 -19.96 -6.61
CA ASP A 275 -1.88 -19.12 -5.51
C ASP A 275 -0.36 -18.85 -5.57
N GLU A 276 0.44 -19.87 -5.90
CA GLU A 276 1.89 -19.69 -6.14
C GLU A 276 2.16 -18.76 -7.33
N THR A 277 1.40 -18.91 -8.42
CA THR A 277 1.53 -18.03 -9.60
C THR A 277 1.07 -16.61 -9.31
N PHE A 278 -0.03 -16.43 -8.58
CA PHE A 278 -0.53 -15.10 -8.21
C PHE A 278 0.46 -14.37 -7.28
N LYS A 279 1.01 -15.06 -6.27
CA LYS A 279 2.06 -14.51 -5.39
C LYS A 279 3.31 -14.12 -6.18
N THR A 280 3.77 -14.97 -7.09
CA THR A 280 4.93 -14.66 -7.95
C THR A 280 4.65 -13.45 -8.84
N PHE A 281 3.45 -13.37 -9.42
CA PHE A 281 3.02 -12.29 -10.29
C PHE A 281 2.90 -10.95 -9.55
N SER A 282 2.27 -10.92 -8.37
CA SER A 282 2.13 -9.72 -7.56
C SER A 282 3.47 -9.23 -6.97
N GLN A 283 4.42 -10.13 -6.73
CA GLN A 283 5.81 -9.79 -6.38
C GLN A 283 6.58 -9.17 -7.55
N ILE A 284 6.43 -9.68 -8.78
CA ILE A 284 7.03 -9.05 -9.96
C ILE A 284 6.45 -7.63 -10.17
N ILE A 285 5.15 -7.46 -9.94
CA ILE A 285 4.48 -6.15 -10.04
C ILE A 285 4.95 -5.19 -8.95
N ASN A 286 5.21 -5.68 -7.73
CA ASN A 286 5.88 -4.90 -6.68
C ASN A 286 7.24 -4.37 -7.16
N GLN A 287 8.08 -5.26 -7.75
CA GLN A 287 9.39 -4.89 -8.30
C GLN A 287 9.30 -3.89 -9.46
N ILE A 288 8.27 -4.00 -10.32
CA ILE A 288 7.99 -3.03 -11.38
C ILE A 288 7.73 -1.65 -10.78
N PHE A 289 6.82 -1.53 -9.80
CA PHE A 289 6.52 -0.24 -9.16
C PHE A 289 7.72 0.35 -8.41
N LEU A 290 8.50 -0.47 -7.70
CA LEU A 290 9.75 -0.02 -7.06
C LEU A 290 10.74 0.52 -8.08
N LYS A 291 10.94 -0.18 -9.20
CA LYS A 291 11.84 0.27 -10.27
C LYS A 291 11.31 1.53 -10.97
N ILE A 292 9.99 1.70 -11.09
CA ILE A 292 9.38 2.94 -11.60
C ILE A 292 9.70 4.14 -10.70
N LEU A 293 9.61 3.97 -9.37
CA LEU A 293 10.01 5.01 -8.40
C LEU A 293 11.50 5.33 -8.49
N ASP A 294 12.34 4.30 -8.46
CA ASP A 294 13.81 4.44 -8.47
C ASP A 294 14.30 5.14 -9.75
N CYS A 295 13.73 4.78 -10.90
CA CYS A 295 14.04 5.40 -12.20
C CYS A 295 13.20 6.66 -12.49
N LYS A 296 12.27 7.05 -11.60
CA LYS A 296 11.33 8.17 -11.75
C LYS A 296 10.57 8.18 -13.11
N ILE A 297 10.10 7.02 -13.56
CA ILE A 297 9.46 6.86 -14.88
C ILE A 297 8.02 7.40 -14.84
N THR A 298 7.79 8.55 -15.48
CA THR A 298 6.48 9.21 -15.52
C THR A 298 5.69 9.03 -16.82
N ASN A 299 6.30 8.44 -17.86
CA ASN A 299 5.70 8.28 -19.19
C ASN A 299 5.79 6.84 -19.70
N CYS A 300 4.74 6.37 -20.38
CA CYS A 300 4.66 5.02 -20.94
C CYS A 300 5.62 4.80 -22.13
N GLN A 301 6.00 5.86 -22.87
CA GLN A 301 6.99 5.80 -23.97
C GLN A 301 8.30 5.13 -23.55
N TYR A 302 8.75 5.31 -22.29
CA TYR A 302 9.94 4.65 -21.76
C TYR A 302 9.88 3.12 -21.95
N PHE A 303 8.69 2.51 -21.84
CA PHE A 303 8.51 1.08 -22.04
C PHE A 303 8.37 0.69 -23.53
N ASP A 304 8.02 1.61 -24.43
CA ASP A 304 8.10 1.38 -25.87
C ASP A 304 9.56 1.36 -26.35
N ASP A 305 10.41 2.23 -25.82
CA ASP A 305 11.83 2.26 -26.15
C ASP A 305 12.50 0.92 -25.81
N LEU A 306 12.16 0.33 -24.65
CA LEU A 306 12.57 -1.04 -24.28
C LEU A 306 12.17 -2.08 -25.33
N LEU A 307 11.05 -1.92 -26.07
CA LEU A 307 10.64 -2.89 -27.08
C LEU A 307 11.55 -2.91 -28.30
N LEU A 308 12.29 -1.82 -28.57
CA LEU A 308 13.20 -1.67 -29.70
C LEU A 308 14.59 -2.30 -29.47
N GLU A 309 14.96 -2.59 -28.21
CA GLU A 309 16.25 -3.22 -27.79
C GLU A 309 16.33 -4.75 -27.94
#